data_AF-A0A843D672-F1
#
_entry.id   AF-A0A843D672-F1
#
_cell.length_a   1.000
_cell.length_b   1.000
_cell.length_c   1.000
_cell.angle_alpha   90.00
_cell.angle_beta   90.00
_cell.angle_gamma   90.00
#
_symmetry.space_group_name_H-M   'P 1'
#
loop_
_entity.id
_entity.type
_entity.pdbx_description
1 polymer ?
#
loop_
_entity_poly.entity_id
_entity_poly.type
_entity_poly.pdbx_seq_one_letter_code
_entity_poly.pdbx_strand_id
1 'polypeptide(L)'
;MGKEIVIALIDGYIDDPAALGVPPYISPMIRSIAGAALDAGADRVEYISIDMIRKGKKLPDAAVSVVLSGNTVPGKYLRTMPMSLKELAEITPKLKGWKMISGSAADSKEAEAFDFIIKRDPAASLYDGISGKEVLERLRTLEEWNRWMMLGADIVTQHQDFPEPLVVEIESYRGCHRYKSGGCSYCIEPMKGKPLMRSPEDILAEAEKLRGLGVKNVRIGGQTCIISYGSEDDSETPRPNPPAVRKLFEGLKSMGFDTIHVDNANPA
;
A
#
# COMPACT_ATOMS: atom_id res chain seq x y z
N MET A 1 8.02 -33.16 2.92
CA MET A 1 7.90 -31.76 3.40
C MET A 1 7.95 -30.87 2.19
N GLY A 2 6.90 -30.08 1.94
CA GLY A 2 6.94 -29.05 0.90
C GLY A 2 8.03 -28.03 1.24
N LYS A 3 8.59 -27.39 0.21
CA LYS A 3 9.55 -26.30 0.40
C LYS A 3 8.79 -25.09 0.93
N GLU A 4 9.28 -24.48 2.00
CA GLU A 4 8.71 -23.26 2.59
C GLU A 4 8.58 -22.15 1.53
N ILE A 5 7.41 -21.52 1.45
CA ILE A 5 7.10 -20.42 0.54
C ILE A 5 7.36 -19.10 1.27
N VAL A 6 8.59 -18.60 1.12
CA VAL A 6 9.01 -17.30 1.63
C VAL A 6 8.81 -16.23 0.55
N ILE A 7 8.21 -15.10 0.92
CA ILE A 7 8.10 -13.91 0.07
C ILE A 7 9.10 -12.85 0.54
N ALA A 8 10.01 -12.45 -0.34
CA ALA A 8 10.81 -11.25 -0.13
C ALA A 8 10.02 -10.04 -0.61
N LEU A 9 9.64 -9.15 0.30
CA LEU A 9 8.86 -7.95 -0.01
C LEU A 9 9.75 -6.71 0.13
N ILE A 10 10.22 -6.21 -1.00
CA ILE A 10 11.17 -5.11 -1.10
C ILE A 10 10.39 -3.82 -1.27
N ASP A 11 10.47 -2.96 -0.26
CA ASP A 11 9.87 -1.63 -0.26
C ASP A 11 10.92 -0.61 -0.73
N GLY A 12 10.86 -0.27 -2.02
CA GLY A 12 11.63 0.81 -2.62
C GLY A 12 11.08 2.20 -2.29
N TYR A 13 10.03 2.26 -1.49
CA TYR A 13 9.17 3.41 -1.25
C TYR A 13 8.41 3.85 -2.49
N ILE A 14 7.13 4.13 -2.26
CA ILE A 14 6.27 4.79 -3.22
C ILE A 14 6.02 6.23 -2.79
N ASP A 15 5.84 7.10 -3.78
CA ASP A 15 5.32 8.44 -3.59
C ASP A 15 4.32 8.72 -4.70
N ASP A 16 3.08 8.32 -4.43
CA ASP A 16 1.94 8.55 -5.31
C ASP A 16 1.03 9.60 -4.67
N PRO A 17 0.29 10.41 -5.46
CA PRO A 17 -0.60 11.45 -4.92
C PRO A 17 -1.60 10.95 -3.87
N ALA A 18 -1.93 9.66 -3.86
CA ALA A 18 -2.85 9.05 -2.92
C ALA A 18 -2.14 8.27 -1.79
N ALA A 19 -0.87 7.88 -1.91
CA ALA A 19 -0.23 7.00 -0.93
C ALA A 19 1.26 7.30 -0.71
N LEU A 20 1.66 7.35 0.56
CA LEU A 20 3.02 7.65 0.98
C LEU A 20 3.70 6.39 1.52
N GLY A 21 4.87 6.07 0.96
CA GLY A 21 5.73 4.99 1.44
C GLY A 21 7.10 5.47 1.92
N VAL A 22 7.48 6.72 1.67
CA VAL A 22 8.79 7.23 2.11
C VAL A 22 8.78 7.46 3.63
N PRO A 23 9.81 7.01 4.39
CA PRO A 23 9.87 7.18 5.83
C PRO A 23 9.56 8.61 6.31
N PRO A 24 8.77 8.75 7.38
CA PRO A 24 8.41 7.71 8.35
C PRO A 24 7.16 6.88 7.98
N TYR A 25 6.65 6.94 6.75
CA TYR A 25 5.42 6.24 6.36
C TYR A 25 5.67 4.77 5.98
N ILE A 26 4.67 3.91 6.22
CA ILE A 26 4.55 2.61 5.55
C ILE A 26 3.25 2.57 4.75
N SER A 27 3.37 2.31 3.45
CA SER A 27 2.27 2.35 2.51
C SER A 27 1.26 1.23 2.77
N PRO A 28 -0.04 1.46 2.55
CA PRO A 28 -1.03 0.38 2.58
C PRO A 28 -0.83 -0.65 1.46
N MET A 29 -0.20 -0.27 0.33
CA MET A 29 0.06 -1.18 -0.78
C MET A 29 1.07 -2.27 -0.42
N ILE A 30 2.13 -1.94 0.34
CA ILE A 30 3.10 -2.95 0.78
C ILE A 30 2.44 -3.91 1.79
N ARG A 31 1.56 -3.39 2.65
CA ARG A 31 0.81 -4.20 3.61
C ARG A 31 -0.21 -5.12 2.92
N SER A 32 -0.88 -4.65 1.87
CA SER A 32 -1.81 -5.49 1.12
C SER A 32 -1.11 -6.59 0.35
N ILE A 33 0.08 -6.34 -0.22
CA ILE A 33 0.89 -7.39 -0.87
C ILE A 33 1.25 -8.47 0.15
N ALA A 34 1.67 -8.09 1.36
CA ALA A 34 1.96 -9.05 2.42
C ALA A 34 0.72 -9.87 2.83
N GLY A 35 -0.42 -9.20 3.02
CA GLY A 35 -1.67 -9.87 3.35
C GLY A 35 -2.13 -10.84 2.28
N ALA A 36 -2.04 -10.46 1.00
CA ALA A 36 -2.37 -11.29 -0.14
C ALA A 36 -1.47 -12.52 -0.25
N ALA A 37 -0.16 -12.34 -0.02
CA ALA A 37 0.79 -13.46 0.03
C ALA A 37 0.40 -14.50 1.10
N LEU A 38 0.14 -14.04 2.32
CA LEU A 38 -0.24 -14.92 3.43
C LEU A 38 -1.58 -15.61 3.16
N ASP A 39 -2.55 -14.88 2.60
CA ASP A 39 -3.86 -15.43 2.24
C ASP A 39 -3.77 -16.50 1.16
N ALA A 40 -2.83 -16.35 0.21
CA ALA A 40 -2.56 -17.31 -0.84
C ALA A 40 -1.76 -18.54 -0.36
N GLY A 41 -1.34 -18.57 0.91
CA GLY A 41 -0.64 -19.72 1.51
C GLY A 41 0.88 -19.59 1.55
N ALA A 42 1.44 -18.38 1.45
CA ALA A 42 2.84 -18.16 1.81
C ALA A 42 3.05 -18.42 3.31
N ASP A 43 4.14 -19.11 3.65
CA ASP A 43 4.48 -19.42 5.05
C ASP A 43 4.92 -18.17 5.82
N ARG A 44 5.66 -17.27 5.14
CA ARG A 44 6.08 -15.98 5.72
C ARG A 44 6.39 -14.92 4.67
N VAL A 45 6.30 -13.67 5.11
CA VAL A 45 6.69 -12.48 4.33
C VAL A 45 7.82 -11.76 5.06
N GLU A 46 8.95 -11.61 4.39
CA GLU A 46 10.10 -10.84 4.88
C GLU A 46 10.09 -9.45 4.24
N TYR A 47 9.68 -8.45 5.03
CA TYR A 47 9.68 -7.04 4.63
C TYR A 47 11.09 -6.46 4.73
N ILE A 48 11.55 -5.83 3.65
CA ILE A 48 12.85 -5.17 3.58
C ILE A 48 12.69 -3.84 2.86
N SER A 49 12.97 -2.74 3.55
CA SER A 49 13.02 -1.43 2.91
C SER A 49 14.35 -1.17 2.21
N ILE A 50 14.37 -0.25 1.25
CA ILE A 50 15.60 0.20 0.60
C ILE A 50 16.63 0.75 1.61
N ASP A 51 16.19 1.39 2.70
CA ASP A 51 17.12 1.86 3.72
C ASP A 51 17.76 0.72 4.52
N MET A 52 17.05 -0.38 4.73
CA MET A 52 17.66 -1.58 5.31
C MET A 52 18.73 -2.15 4.37
N ILE A 53 18.46 -2.20 3.06
CA ILE A 53 19.43 -2.67 2.06
C ILE A 53 20.66 -1.75 2.04
N ARG A 54 20.46 -0.44 2.02
CA ARG A 54 21.54 0.57 2.11
C ARG A 54 22.39 0.39 3.38
N LYS A 55 21.78 -0.03 4.49
CA LYS A 55 22.45 -0.37 5.75
C LYS A 55 23.04 -1.78 5.80
N GLY A 56 23.02 -2.53 4.70
CA GLY A 56 23.66 -3.84 4.57
C GLY A 56 22.77 -5.03 4.93
N LYS A 57 21.45 -4.85 5.06
CA LYS A 57 20.51 -5.98 5.19
C LYS A 57 20.62 -6.85 3.94
N LYS A 58 20.87 -8.14 4.14
CA LYS A 58 20.96 -9.12 3.05
C LYS A 58 19.56 -9.45 2.54
N LEU A 59 19.44 -9.63 1.22
CA LEU A 59 18.25 -10.16 0.59
C LEU A 59 18.11 -11.65 0.95
N PRO A 60 16.93 -12.12 1.37
CA PRO A 60 16.71 -13.50 1.77
C PRO A 60 16.67 -14.41 0.55
N ASP A 61 16.85 -15.70 0.79
CA ASP A 61 16.42 -16.70 -0.19
C ASP A 61 14.89 -16.78 -0.12
N ALA A 62 14.24 -16.65 -1.27
CA ALA A 62 12.79 -16.50 -1.34
C ALA A 62 12.23 -17.25 -2.53
N ALA A 63 11.01 -17.76 -2.34
CA ALA A 63 10.24 -18.37 -3.40
C ALA A 63 9.79 -17.29 -4.39
N VAL A 64 9.33 -16.12 -3.91
CA VAL A 64 8.96 -14.92 -4.70
C VAL A 64 9.72 -13.70 -4.19
N SER A 65 10.18 -12.85 -5.10
CA SER A 65 10.63 -11.49 -4.76
C SER A 65 9.69 -10.46 -5.37
N VAL A 66 9.13 -9.57 -4.54
CA VAL A 66 8.25 -8.49 -4.97
C VAL A 66 8.91 -7.15 -4.66
N VAL A 67 9.09 -6.31 -5.67
CA VAL A 67 9.60 -4.94 -5.52
C VAL A 67 8.45 -3.97 -5.77
N LEU A 68 8.11 -3.19 -4.75
CA LEU A 68 7.20 -2.05 -4.89
C LEU A 68 8.03 -0.78 -4.81
N SER A 69 8.09 -0.01 -5.89
CA SER A 69 8.92 1.20 -5.97
C SER A 69 8.37 2.18 -7.00
N GLY A 70 8.60 3.47 -6.76
CA GLY A 70 8.37 4.49 -7.77
C GLY A 70 7.78 5.76 -7.20
N ASN A 71 8.16 6.88 -7.80
CA ASN A 71 7.77 8.23 -7.43
C ASN A 71 7.17 8.92 -8.65
N THR A 72 5.85 9.06 -8.64
CA THR A 72 5.09 9.66 -9.76
C THR A 72 5.21 11.18 -9.76
N VAL A 73 5.46 11.77 -8.59
CA VAL A 73 5.60 13.21 -8.40
C VAL A 73 7.00 13.57 -7.87
N PRO A 74 7.62 14.68 -8.33
CA PRO A 74 8.86 15.17 -7.75
C PRO A 74 8.68 15.56 -6.29
N GLY A 75 9.17 14.72 -5.37
CA GLY A 75 9.14 14.98 -3.93
C GLY A 75 10.43 15.60 -3.40
N LYS A 76 10.30 16.38 -2.32
CA LYS A 76 11.43 16.76 -1.44
C LYS A 76 11.30 15.95 -0.16
N TYR A 77 12.20 14.99 0.02
CA TYR A 77 12.15 14.08 1.17
C TYR A 77 13.17 14.51 2.22
N LEU A 78 12.74 14.57 3.48
CA LEU A 78 13.56 15.09 4.58
C LEU A 78 14.55 14.06 5.16
N ARG A 79 14.20 12.77 5.14
CA ARG A 79 15.00 11.71 5.78
C ARG A 79 15.78 10.85 4.79
N THR A 80 15.12 10.39 3.74
CA THR A 80 15.69 9.44 2.77
C THR A 80 15.01 9.61 1.43
N MET A 81 15.64 9.08 0.37
CA MET A 81 15.09 9.06 -0.97
C MET A 81 14.46 7.69 -1.27
N PRO A 82 13.39 7.63 -2.09
CA PRO A 82 12.98 6.40 -2.76
C PRO A 82 14.16 5.69 -3.44
N MET A 83 13.97 4.40 -3.72
CA MET A 83 14.94 3.60 -4.47
C MET A 83 15.14 4.21 -5.86
N SER A 84 16.39 4.45 -6.22
CA SER A 84 16.74 4.88 -7.57
C SER A 84 16.69 3.72 -8.56
N LEU A 85 16.51 4.01 -9.86
CA LEU A 85 16.61 3.00 -10.92
C LEU A 85 17.97 2.30 -10.96
N LYS A 86 19.04 3.02 -10.56
CA LYS A 86 20.37 2.43 -10.41
C LYS A 86 20.39 1.37 -9.29
N GLU A 87 19.84 1.70 -8.13
CA GLU A 87 19.73 0.73 -7.02
C GLU A 87 18.84 -0.46 -7.40
N LEU A 88 17.72 -0.21 -8.10
CA LEU A 88 16.86 -1.26 -8.65
C LEU A 88 17.67 -2.22 -9.52
N ALA A 89 18.40 -1.70 -10.52
CA ALA A 89 19.25 -2.51 -11.40
C ALA A 89 20.35 -3.27 -10.63
N GLU A 90 20.89 -2.71 -9.55
CA GLU A 90 21.91 -3.36 -8.71
C GLU A 90 21.35 -4.48 -7.81
N ILE A 91 20.08 -4.42 -7.40
CA ILE A 91 19.45 -5.43 -6.54
C ILE A 91 18.77 -6.55 -7.35
N THR A 92 18.21 -6.26 -8.52
CA THR A 92 17.41 -7.23 -9.30
C THR A 92 18.13 -8.55 -9.57
N PRO A 93 19.44 -8.59 -9.95
CA PRO A 93 20.17 -9.84 -10.15
C PRO A 93 20.38 -10.67 -8.88
N LYS A 94 20.24 -10.05 -7.70
CA LYS A 94 20.44 -10.70 -6.39
C LYS A 94 19.15 -11.31 -5.84
N LEU A 95 17.99 -10.88 -6.35
CA LEU A 95 16.68 -11.41 -5.97
C LEU A 95 16.54 -12.88 -6.37
N LYS A 96 15.76 -13.63 -5.58
CA LYS A 96 15.54 -15.07 -5.74
C LYS A 96 14.09 -15.36 -6.11
N GLY A 97 13.88 -16.50 -6.78
CA GLY A 97 12.59 -16.89 -7.34
C GLY A 97 12.18 -16.06 -8.57
N TRP A 98 10.93 -16.26 -8.99
CA TRP A 98 10.15 -15.28 -9.77
C TRP A 98 10.17 -13.90 -9.11
N LYS A 99 10.33 -12.88 -9.95
CA LYS A 99 10.46 -11.48 -9.58
C LYS A 99 9.27 -10.71 -10.13
N MET A 100 8.63 -9.95 -9.26
CA MET A 100 7.53 -9.05 -9.60
C MET A 100 7.93 -7.61 -9.28
N ILE A 101 7.61 -6.68 -10.17
CA ILE A 101 7.78 -5.24 -9.94
C ILE A 101 6.44 -4.52 -10.07
N SER A 102 6.22 -3.53 -9.21
CA SER A 102 5.07 -2.63 -9.24
C SER A 102 5.41 -1.23 -8.72
N GLY A 103 4.42 -0.33 -8.78
CA GLY A 103 4.62 1.12 -8.65
C GLY A 103 5.08 1.73 -9.97
N SER A 104 5.35 3.04 -10.01
CA SER A 104 5.76 3.71 -11.26
C SER A 104 7.13 3.23 -11.79
N ALA A 105 7.94 2.54 -10.99
CA ALA A 105 9.14 1.87 -11.48
C ALA A 105 8.83 0.72 -12.46
N ALA A 106 7.60 0.19 -12.48
CA ALA A 106 7.15 -0.78 -13.47
C ALA A 106 7.10 -0.23 -14.91
N ASP A 107 7.14 1.09 -15.08
CA ASP A 107 7.24 1.74 -16.40
C ASP A 107 8.69 2.02 -16.83
N SER A 108 9.68 1.67 -16.01
CA SER A 108 11.09 1.88 -16.31
C SER A 108 11.68 0.76 -17.17
N LYS A 109 12.82 1.02 -17.80
CA LYS A 109 13.54 0.00 -18.59
C LYS A 109 14.04 -1.16 -17.71
N GLU A 110 14.41 -0.86 -16.47
CA GLU A 110 14.88 -1.85 -15.50
C GLU A 110 13.81 -2.89 -15.15
N ALA A 111 12.52 -2.56 -15.33
CA ALA A 111 11.42 -3.48 -15.15
C ALA A 111 11.48 -4.68 -16.11
N GLU A 112 12.13 -4.56 -17.28
CA GLU A 112 12.29 -5.65 -18.25
C GLU A 112 13.08 -6.85 -17.69
N ALA A 113 13.80 -6.68 -16.59
CA ALA A 113 14.52 -7.76 -15.90
C ALA A 113 13.65 -8.57 -14.91
N PHE A 114 12.38 -8.22 -14.77
CA PHE A 114 11.41 -8.90 -13.92
C PHE A 114 10.55 -9.89 -14.73
N ASP A 115 10.12 -10.96 -14.07
CA ASP A 115 9.27 -11.97 -14.69
C ASP A 115 7.82 -11.45 -14.85
N PHE A 116 7.40 -10.57 -13.92
CA PHE A 116 6.07 -9.94 -13.93
C PHE A 116 6.17 -8.42 -13.68
N ILE A 117 5.62 -7.64 -14.62
CA ILE A 117 5.51 -6.18 -14.52
C ILE A 117 4.04 -5.86 -14.25
N ILE A 118 3.71 -5.46 -13.01
CA ILE A 118 2.35 -5.23 -12.56
C ILE A 118 2.11 -3.73 -12.35
N LYS A 119 1.18 -3.17 -13.13
CA LYS A 119 0.83 -1.75 -13.14
C LYS A 119 -0.44 -1.43 -12.38
N ARG A 120 -1.29 -2.43 -12.10
CA ARG A 120 -2.60 -2.22 -11.45
C ARG A 120 -2.61 -2.49 -9.94
N ASP A 121 -2.61 -3.76 -9.54
CA ASP A 121 -2.74 -4.16 -8.13
C ASP A 121 -1.81 -5.35 -7.83
N PRO A 122 -0.60 -5.09 -7.32
CA PRO A 122 0.37 -6.15 -7.06
C PRO A 122 -0.10 -7.16 -6.02
N ALA A 123 -0.99 -6.78 -5.10
CA ALA A 123 -1.53 -7.72 -4.12
C ALA A 123 -2.42 -8.76 -4.80
N ALA A 124 -3.33 -8.33 -5.67
CA ALA A 124 -4.19 -9.25 -6.42
C ALA A 124 -3.40 -10.16 -7.38
N SER A 125 -2.46 -9.60 -8.12
CA SER A 125 -1.62 -10.37 -9.05
C SER A 125 -0.74 -11.39 -8.32
N LEU A 126 -0.18 -11.04 -7.15
CA LEU A 126 0.59 -11.97 -6.33
C LEU A 126 -0.29 -13.11 -5.78
N TYR A 127 -1.48 -12.78 -5.29
CA TYR A 127 -2.43 -13.78 -4.78
C TYR A 127 -2.78 -14.81 -5.85
N ASP A 128 -3.11 -14.34 -7.06
CA ASP A 128 -3.46 -15.21 -8.17
C ASP A 128 -2.29 -16.11 -8.56
N GLY A 129 -1.08 -15.55 -8.67
CA GLY A 129 0.13 -16.31 -8.98
C GLY A 129 0.45 -17.39 -7.96
N ILE A 130 0.48 -17.07 -6.66
CA ILE A 130 0.76 -18.05 -5.59
C ILE A 130 -0.34 -19.11 -5.54
N SER A 131 -1.59 -18.74 -5.81
CA SER A 131 -2.73 -19.67 -5.88
C SER A 131 -2.73 -20.57 -7.12
N GLY A 132 -1.71 -20.48 -7.99
CA GLY A 132 -1.59 -21.28 -9.22
C GLY A 132 -2.55 -20.85 -10.33
N LYS A 133 -3.11 -19.65 -10.26
CA LYS A 133 -3.94 -19.05 -11.31
C LYS A 133 -3.06 -18.26 -12.28
N GLU A 134 -3.63 -17.94 -13.44
CA GLU A 134 -3.02 -16.97 -14.34
C GLU A 134 -2.90 -15.61 -13.65
N VAL A 135 -1.72 -14.99 -13.73
CA VAL A 135 -1.46 -13.66 -13.15
C VAL A 135 -2.12 -12.61 -14.03
N LEU A 136 -3.21 -12.01 -13.53
CA LEU A 136 -3.98 -11.01 -14.26
C LEU A 136 -3.82 -9.60 -13.65
N GLU A 137 -3.98 -8.60 -14.50
CA GLU A 137 -4.04 -7.18 -14.14
C GLU A 137 -5.47 -6.79 -13.73
N ARG A 138 -5.87 -7.21 -12.52
CA ARG A 138 -7.16 -6.85 -11.90
C ARG A 138 -6.94 -5.99 -10.66
N LEU A 139 -8.00 -5.33 -10.22
CA LEU A 139 -8.04 -4.66 -8.92
C LEU A 139 -8.57 -5.65 -7.86
N ARG A 140 -8.07 -5.55 -6.62
CA ARG A 140 -8.65 -6.27 -5.48
C ARG A 140 -10.11 -5.90 -5.25
N THR A 141 -10.93 -6.87 -4.86
CA THR A 141 -12.31 -6.64 -4.39
C THR A 141 -12.31 -5.97 -3.01
N LEU A 142 -13.47 -5.50 -2.55
CA LEU A 142 -13.59 -4.92 -1.21
C LEU A 142 -13.32 -5.96 -0.11
N GLU A 143 -13.76 -7.19 -0.32
CA GLU A 143 -13.52 -8.31 0.61
C GLU A 143 -12.02 -8.65 0.70
N GLU A 144 -11.35 -8.81 -0.45
CA GLU A 144 -9.90 -9.01 -0.52
C GLU A 144 -9.15 -7.85 0.15
N TRP A 145 -9.58 -6.61 -0.10
CA TRP A 145 -8.97 -5.43 0.50
C TRP A 145 -9.01 -5.49 2.02
N ASN A 146 -10.20 -5.62 2.61
CA ASN A 146 -10.36 -5.65 4.06
C ASN A 146 -9.59 -6.82 4.69
N ARG A 147 -9.65 -8.00 4.07
CA ARG A 147 -8.96 -9.20 4.54
C ARG A 147 -7.44 -9.04 4.51
N TRP A 148 -6.88 -8.56 3.41
CA TRP A 148 -5.42 -8.45 3.25
C TRP A 148 -4.83 -7.34 4.12
N MET A 149 -5.55 -6.25 4.39
CA MET A 149 -5.06 -5.26 5.34
C MET A 149 -4.95 -5.82 6.76
N MET A 150 -5.88 -6.72 7.15
CA MET A 150 -5.80 -7.44 8.41
C MET A 150 -4.64 -8.43 8.42
N LEU A 151 -4.54 -9.31 7.42
CA LEU A 151 -3.48 -10.33 7.38
C LEU A 151 -2.08 -9.71 7.29
N GLY A 152 -1.92 -8.65 6.51
CA GLY A 152 -0.65 -7.95 6.31
C GLY A 152 -0.29 -6.95 7.42
N ALA A 153 -1.13 -6.74 8.44
CA ALA A 153 -0.84 -5.73 9.46
C ALA A 153 0.47 -5.98 10.21
N ASP A 154 0.88 -7.24 10.39
CA ASP A 154 2.02 -7.63 11.22
C ASP A 154 3.36 -7.19 10.61
N ILE A 155 3.44 -6.96 9.29
CA ILE A 155 4.70 -6.54 8.66
C ILE A 155 5.18 -5.16 9.13
N VAL A 156 4.29 -4.35 9.75
CA VAL A 156 4.69 -3.05 10.31
C VAL A 156 5.76 -3.20 11.38
N THR A 157 5.78 -4.32 12.13
CA THR A 157 6.78 -4.55 13.18
C THR A 157 8.17 -4.85 12.62
N GLN A 158 8.27 -5.14 11.33
CA GLN A 158 9.54 -5.36 10.64
C GLN A 158 10.14 -4.03 10.14
N HIS A 159 9.37 -2.95 10.05
CA HIS A 159 9.83 -1.66 9.54
C HIS A 159 10.90 -1.03 10.46
N GLN A 160 11.92 -0.40 9.88
CA GLN A 160 13.07 0.12 10.65
C GLN A 160 12.72 1.24 11.64
N ASP A 161 11.59 1.91 11.42
CA ASP A 161 11.06 2.98 12.27
C ASP A 161 9.97 2.49 13.24
N PHE A 162 9.70 1.18 13.32
CA PHE A 162 8.72 0.65 14.27
C PHE A 162 9.30 0.62 15.70
N PRO A 163 8.52 0.96 16.75
CA PRO A 163 7.15 1.50 16.71
C PRO A 163 7.11 3.01 16.46
N GLU A 164 8.26 3.70 16.57
CA GLU A 164 8.41 5.14 16.45
C GLU A 164 9.72 5.47 15.72
N PRO A 165 9.73 6.40 14.73
CA PRO A 165 8.67 7.35 14.37
C PRO A 165 7.63 6.85 13.35
N LEU A 166 7.48 5.54 13.11
CA LEU A 166 6.59 4.98 12.08
C LEU A 166 5.17 5.59 12.10
N VAL A 167 4.68 5.95 10.91
CA VAL A 167 3.30 6.33 10.63
C VAL A 167 2.70 5.31 9.67
N VAL A 168 1.68 4.58 10.11
CA VAL A 168 0.98 3.61 9.25
C VAL A 168 -0.15 4.29 8.52
N GLU A 169 -0.11 4.27 7.19
CA GLU A 169 -1.19 4.84 6.37
C GLU A 169 -2.29 3.80 6.13
N ILE A 170 -3.54 4.18 6.40
CA ILE A 170 -4.74 3.34 6.30
C ILE A 170 -5.65 3.93 5.23
N GLU A 171 -6.05 3.11 4.25
CA GLU A 171 -6.88 3.54 3.14
C GLU A 171 -8.36 3.61 3.52
N SER A 172 -9.05 4.71 3.18
CA SER A 172 -10.51 4.76 3.32
C SER A 172 -11.27 4.38 2.04
N TYR A 173 -10.74 4.72 0.87
CA TYR A 173 -11.33 4.34 -0.43
C TYR A 173 -10.33 4.47 -1.59
N ARG A 174 -10.68 3.87 -2.74
CA ARG A 174 -9.97 3.98 -4.02
C ARG A 174 -10.87 4.60 -5.07
N GLY A 175 -10.29 5.32 -6.03
CA GLY A 175 -11.05 5.93 -7.12
C GLY A 175 -11.39 7.39 -6.84
N CYS A 176 -12.11 8.03 -7.76
CA CYS A 176 -12.41 9.46 -7.64
C CYS A 176 -13.83 9.78 -8.07
N HIS A 177 -14.50 10.68 -7.36
CA HIS A 177 -15.81 11.22 -7.77
C HIS A 177 -15.78 11.90 -9.14
N ARG A 178 -14.61 12.36 -9.58
CA ARG A 178 -14.38 12.96 -10.91
C ARG A 178 -13.95 11.95 -11.98
N TYR A 179 -14.19 10.65 -11.77
CA TYR A 179 -13.80 9.60 -12.73
C TYR A 179 -14.41 9.79 -14.13
N LYS A 180 -15.59 10.42 -14.23
CA LYS A 180 -16.27 10.69 -15.51
C LYS A 180 -15.62 11.82 -16.32
N SER A 181 -15.01 12.82 -15.66
CA SER A 181 -14.34 13.96 -16.30
C SER A 181 -12.84 13.80 -16.42
N GLY A 182 -12.27 12.70 -15.92
CA GLY A 182 -10.82 12.46 -15.88
C GLY A 182 -10.12 13.11 -14.69
N GLY A 183 -10.83 13.87 -13.85
CA GLY A 183 -10.32 14.47 -12.61
C GLY A 183 -9.15 15.44 -12.79
N CYS A 184 -8.25 15.50 -11.81
CA CYS A 184 -7.10 16.41 -11.84
C CYS A 184 -6.03 15.91 -12.80
N SER A 185 -5.34 16.83 -13.50
CA SER A 185 -4.33 16.51 -14.54
C SER A 185 -3.14 15.68 -14.07
N TYR A 186 -2.89 15.63 -12.76
CA TYR A 186 -1.77 14.93 -12.14
C TYR A 186 -2.20 13.69 -11.33
N CYS A 187 -3.50 13.37 -11.30
CA CYS A 187 -4.04 12.35 -10.41
C CYS A 187 -4.36 11.06 -11.16
N ILE A 188 -3.91 9.92 -10.61
CA ILE A 188 -4.19 8.60 -11.16
C ILE A 188 -5.53 8.01 -10.69
N GLU A 189 -6.10 8.53 -9.61
CA GLU A 189 -7.31 7.98 -8.98
C GLU A 189 -8.55 7.96 -9.90
N PRO A 190 -8.80 8.96 -10.77
CA PRO A 190 -9.88 8.88 -11.76
C PRO A 190 -9.80 7.65 -12.67
N MET A 191 -8.59 7.21 -13.02
CA MET A 191 -8.38 6.00 -13.84
C MET A 191 -8.73 4.70 -13.09
N LYS A 192 -8.80 4.75 -11.75
CA LYS A 192 -9.23 3.62 -10.91
C LYS A 192 -10.76 3.51 -10.83
N GLY A 193 -11.50 4.44 -11.44
CA GLY A 193 -12.95 4.40 -11.60
C GLY A 193 -13.74 5.06 -10.48
N LYS A 194 -15.03 4.70 -10.39
CA LYS A 194 -15.96 5.18 -9.37
C LYS A 194 -15.41 4.86 -7.96
N PRO A 195 -15.57 5.74 -6.97
CA PRO A 195 -15.12 5.47 -5.61
C PRO A 195 -15.65 4.15 -5.07
N LEU A 196 -14.72 3.30 -4.62
CA LEU A 196 -15.00 2.08 -3.86
C LEU A 196 -14.51 2.31 -2.43
N MET A 197 -15.45 2.46 -1.51
CA MET A 197 -15.17 2.86 -0.12
C MET A 197 -15.22 1.67 0.83
N ARG A 198 -14.30 1.65 1.80
CA ARG A 198 -14.34 0.75 2.95
C ARG A 198 -15.29 1.29 4.00
N SER A 199 -15.94 0.40 4.75
CA SER A 199 -16.80 0.81 5.86
C SER A 199 -15.96 1.37 7.01
N PRO A 200 -16.51 2.29 7.85
CA PRO A 200 -15.82 2.71 9.06
C PRO A 200 -15.42 1.53 9.95
N GLU A 201 -16.26 0.50 10.04
CA GLU A 201 -16.03 -0.71 10.82
C GLU A 201 -14.79 -1.47 10.36
N ASP A 202 -14.62 -1.68 9.06
CA ASP A 202 -13.46 -2.38 8.51
C ASP A 202 -12.15 -1.60 8.72
N ILE A 203 -12.21 -0.27 8.58
CA ILE A 203 -11.07 0.62 8.82
C ILE A 203 -10.69 0.61 10.31
N LEU A 204 -11.68 0.65 11.19
CA LEU A 204 -11.47 0.61 12.64
C LEU A 204 -10.95 -0.75 13.11
N ALA A 205 -11.40 -1.86 12.52
CA ALA A 205 -10.85 -3.19 12.82
C ALA A 205 -9.36 -3.29 12.45
N GLU A 206 -8.98 -2.74 11.30
CA GLU A 206 -7.56 -2.63 10.91
C GLU A 206 -6.77 -1.76 11.90
N ALA A 207 -7.31 -0.58 12.24
CA ALA A 207 -6.67 0.32 13.17
C ALA A 207 -6.50 -0.31 14.57
N GLU A 208 -7.50 -1.06 15.05
CA GLU A 208 -7.43 -1.78 16.32
C GLU A 208 -6.33 -2.85 16.29
N LYS A 209 -6.24 -3.64 15.22
CA LYS A 209 -5.15 -4.61 15.04
C LYS A 209 -3.78 -3.92 15.06
N LEU A 210 -3.62 -2.84 14.30
CA LEU A 210 -2.39 -2.06 14.26
C LEU A 210 -2.02 -1.49 15.64
N ARG A 211 -3.02 -0.99 16.38
CA ARG A 211 -2.80 -0.51 17.75
C ARG A 211 -2.36 -1.63 18.67
N GLY A 212 -2.98 -2.80 18.59
CA GLY A 212 -2.61 -4.00 19.35
C GLY A 212 -1.18 -4.49 19.07
N LEU A 213 -0.67 -4.26 17.86
CA LEU A 213 0.74 -4.54 17.50
C LEU A 213 1.72 -3.52 18.11
N GLY A 214 1.25 -2.36 18.57
CA GLY A 214 2.06 -1.30 19.14
C GLY A 214 2.27 -0.07 18.24
N VAL A 215 1.56 0.03 17.11
CA VAL A 215 1.61 1.23 16.25
C VAL A 215 1.15 2.45 17.04
N LYS A 216 1.94 3.52 16.99
CA LYS A 216 1.68 4.78 17.70
C LYS A 216 1.03 5.85 16.84
N ASN A 217 1.36 5.91 15.55
CA ASN A 217 0.90 6.96 14.64
C ASN A 217 0.21 6.36 13.43
N VAL A 218 -0.94 6.93 13.07
CA VAL A 218 -1.70 6.54 11.88
C VAL A 218 -2.03 7.73 11.02
N ARG A 219 -2.19 7.47 9.73
CA ARG A 219 -2.65 8.45 8.74
C ARG A 219 -3.79 7.85 7.94
N ILE A 220 -4.94 8.48 7.91
CA ILE A 220 -6.03 8.12 7.01
C ILE A 220 -5.74 8.77 5.65
N GLY A 221 -5.26 7.95 4.71
CA GLY A 221 -4.79 8.35 3.39
C GLY A 221 -5.27 7.38 2.32
N GLY A 222 -4.64 7.31 1.16
CA GLY A 222 -5.12 6.44 0.07
C GLY A 222 -6.34 6.97 -0.67
N GLN A 223 -6.99 8.04 -0.17
CA GLN A 223 -8.21 8.60 -0.75
C GLN A 223 -8.00 9.94 -1.45
N THR A 224 -8.90 10.27 -2.38
CA THR A 224 -8.88 11.59 -3.05
C THR A 224 -9.39 12.75 -2.20
N CYS A 225 -10.28 12.48 -1.25
CA CYS A 225 -10.98 13.48 -0.44
C CYS A 225 -11.72 12.82 0.73
N ILE A 226 -11.33 13.13 1.97
CA ILE A 226 -12.01 12.63 3.17
C ILE A 226 -13.40 13.27 3.35
N ILE A 227 -13.63 14.48 2.83
CA ILE A 227 -14.93 15.16 2.95
C ILE A 227 -16.02 14.40 2.18
N SER A 228 -15.65 13.74 1.07
CA SER A 228 -16.57 12.92 0.29
C SER A 228 -16.70 11.47 0.81
N TYR A 229 -15.96 11.10 1.86
CA TYR A 229 -16.02 9.75 2.40
C TYR A 229 -17.42 9.42 2.95
N GLY A 230 -17.90 8.23 2.58
CA GLY A 230 -19.25 7.76 2.89
C GLY A 230 -20.36 8.35 2.02
N SER A 231 -20.05 9.17 1.03
CA SER A 231 -21.07 9.67 0.09
C SER A 231 -21.51 8.58 -0.89
N GLU A 232 -22.83 8.46 -1.08
CA GLU A 232 -23.45 7.60 -2.09
C GLU A 232 -23.71 8.34 -3.42
N ASP A 233 -23.55 9.67 -3.43
CA ASP A 233 -23.79 10.50 -4.61
C ASP A 233 -22.79 10.17 -5.74
N ASP A 234 -23.34 9.92 -6.94
CA ASP A 234 -22.58 9.83 -8.18
C ASP A 234 -22.46 11.21 -8.86
N SER A 235 -21.76 12.12 -8.18
CA SER A 235 -21.53 13.52 -8.55
C SER A 235 -20.05 13.87 -8.41
N GLU A 236 -19.55 14.84 -9.17
CA GLU A 236 -18.21 15.40 -9.00
C GLU A 236 -18.04 16.20 -7.71
N THR A 237 -19.16 16.74 -7.19
CA THR A 237 -19.29 17.45 -5.93
C THR A 237 -20.28 16.68 -5.03
N PRO A 238 -19.87 15.51 -4.51
CA PRO A 238 -20.73 14.67 -3.69
C PRO A 238 -21.13 15.37 -2.39
N ARG A 239 -22.37 15.17 -1.92
CA ARG A 239 -22.77 15.65 -0.60
C ARG A 239 -21.98 14.92 0.49
N PRO A 240 -21.38 15.63 1.46
CA PRO A 240 -20.67 14.99 2.56
C PRO A 240 -21.57 14.05 3.36
N ASN A 241 -20.97 13.01 3.95
CA ASN A 241 -21.63 12.14 4.95
C ASN A 241 -20.97 12.35 6.33
N PRO A 242 -21.35 13.41 7.07
CA PRO A 242 -20.78 13.67 8.40
C PRO A 242 -20.92 12.51 9.39
N PRO A 243 -22.03 11.74 9.43
CA PRO A 243 -22.12 10.55 10.27
C PRO A 243 -21.01 9.51 10.03
N ALA A 244 -20.69 9.20 8.77
CA ALA A 244 -19.63 8.24 8.44
C ALA A 244 -18.25 8.72 8.87
N VAL A 245 -17.93 9.99 8.57
CA VAL A 245 -16.67 10.63 8.98
C VAL A 245 -16.56 10.69 10.50
N ARG A 246 -17.63 11.08 11.19
CA ARG A 246 -17.69 11.12 12.66
C ARG A 246 -17.40 9.74 13.26
N LYS A 247 -18.09 8.70 12.78
CA LYS A 247 -17.89 7.32 13.25
C LYS A 247 -16.45 6.87 13.12
N LEU A 248 -15.83 7.13 11.97
CA LEU A 248 -14.43 6.79 11.73
C LEU A 248 -13.49 7.52 12.69
N PHE A 249 -13.56 8.85 12.78
CA PHE A 249 -12.59 9.61 13.57
C PHE A 249 -12.82 9.54 15.09
N GLU A 250 -14.07 9.41 15.56
CA GLU A 250 -14.35 9.15 16.97
C GLU A 250 -13.84 7.76 17.38
N GLY A 251 -13.97 6.75 16.51
CA GLY A 251 -13.41 5.42 16.73
C GLY A 251 -11.87 5.41 16.75
N LEU A 252 -11.21 6.10 15.81
CA LEU A 252 -9.74 6.21 15.84
C LEU A 252 -9.24 6.94 17.10
N LYS A 253 -9.95 8.00 17.50
CA LYS A 253 -9.61 8.77 18.71
C LYS A 253 -9.67 7.92 19.97
N SER A 254 -10.62 7.00 20.08
CA SER A 254 -10.75 6.16 21.28
C SER A 254 -9.64 5.13 21.44
N MET A 255 -8.88 4.83 20.39
CA MET A 255 -7.78 3.85 20.39
C MET A 255 -6.47 4.38 20.99
N GLY A 256 -6.39 5.69 21.26
CA GLY A 256 -5.23 6.29 21.92
C GLY A 256 -3.95 6.21 21.08
N PHE A 257 -4.05 6.50 19.77
CA PHE A 257 -2.89 6.82 18.95
C PHE A 257 -2.30 8.17 19.38
N ASP A 258 -0.98 8.30 19.29
CA ASP A 258 -0.27 9.54 19.60
C ASP A 258 -0.60 10.61 18.54
N THR A 259 -0.71 10.17 17.29
CA THR A 259 -1.07 11.04 16.15
C THR A 259 -2.04 10.34 15.20
N ILE A 260 -3.07 11.08 14.80
CA ILE A 260 -4.01 10.71 13.72
C ILE A 260 -3.94 11.82 12.68
N HIS A 261 -3.33 11.52 11.53
CA HIS A 261 -3.30 12.41 10.36
C HIS A 261 -4.40 12.03 9.37
N VAL A 262 -4.79 12.98 8.53
CA VAL A 262 -5.75 12.76 7.44
C VAL A 262 -5.31 13.50 6.20
N ASP A 263 -5.50 12.87 5.04
CA ASP A 263 -5.23 13.45 3.73
C ASP A 263 -6.01 12.72 2.63
N ASN A 264 -6.40 13.29 1.50
CA ASN A 264 -6.58 14.71 1.20
C ASN A 264 -7.97 15.18 1.62
N ALA A 265 -8.19 16.50 1.71
CA ALA A 265 -9.50 17.10 1.91
C ALA A 265 -9.74 18.17 0.83
N ASN A 266 -10.69 17.92 -0.08
CA ASN A 266 -11.08 18.86 -1.11
C ASN A 266 -12.47 19.43 -0.80
N PRO A 267 -12.59 20.71 -0.44
CA PRO A 267 -13.88 21.33 -0.09
C PRO A 267 -14.72 21.75 -1.31
N ALA A 268 -14.22 21.56 -2.52
CA ALA A 268 -14.87 21.95 -3.77
C ALA A 268 -16.06 21.07 -4.16
#